data_AF-A0A7X8SNK0-F1
#
_entry.id   AF-A0A7X8SNK0-F1
#
_cell.length_a   1.000
_cell.length_b   1.000
_cell.length_c   1.000
_cell.angle_alpha   90.00
_cell.angle_beta   90.00
_cell.angle_gamma   90.00
#
_symmetry.space_group_name_H-M   'P 1'
#
loop_
_entity.id
_entity.type
_entity.pdbx_description
1 polymer ?
#
loop_
_entity_poly.entity_id
_entity_poly.type
_entity_poly.pdbx_seq_one_letter_code
_entity_poly.pdbx_strand_id
1 'polypeptide(L)'
;MKIIRKLILLQLIMVVPLVLFAQIEKRSDVGYQGPSTNEIQSLPIVATLHPSGHANTDIKNFQNAINTAARKKGGRIIVEKGNYQLKDIQLKSNVHFECKKGVVFMPRLDLENNTKVQLIFAIGRFANENIENVTFIGEGDISQRPRFYYDRTIAKKCRAFTVGKVTNLYIQNFSVTDDQTVFSAISLNMRKKGTSKNDRPKNVTIKDLSIYNASYGYGLVQGNTGENIWLKNLQSIGGVTARIETHTGREHNVGVDNVIIEDVVCTQGKAAVSMQPHVVENGVVTVNRAKAIRCEWGVMIKDGFISKKLDKSKHWELGSFAKGSSIKNVEMIHGEATTISRQSKVYIPDALMKFYQEDSSPDKETGIGCKLGPSIAAILNLASDEVDIDKKSISHTGKQSEDRLLIVTEEVKRVRSN
;
A
#
# COMPACT_ATOMS: atom_id res chain seq x y z
N MET A 1 65.20 15.24 -41.77
CA MET A 1 63.88 14.63 -41.45
C MET A 1 63.33 15.29 -40.20
N LYS A 2 62.28 16.14 -40.34
CA LYS A 2 61.63 16.87 -39.25
C LYS A 2 60.63 15.96 -38.54
N ILE A 3 60.78 15.74 -37.23
CA ILE A 3 59.78 15.04 -36.41
C ILE A 3 59.00 16.09 -35.63
N ILE A 4 57.73 16.25 -35.99
CA ILE A 4 56.74 17.13 -35.37
C ILE A 4 56.20 16.44 -34.11
N ARG A 5 56.43 17.01 -32.92
CA ARG A 5 55.74 16.64 -31.68
C ARG A 5 54.35 17.28 -31.68
N LYS A 6 53.29 16.48 -31.87
CA LYS A 6 51.90 16.88 -31.58
C LYS A 6 51.63 16.69 -30.09
N LEU A 7 51.48 17.79 -29.36
CA LEU A 7 50.84 17.80 -28.03
C LEU A 7 49.33 17.57 -28.25
N ILE A 8 48.78 16.47 -27.73
CA ILE A 8 47.33 16.27 -27.61
C ILE A 8 46.95 16.75 -26.21
N LEU A 9 46.26 17.88 -26.15
CA LEU A 9 45.65 18.42 -24.93
C LEU A 9 44.39 17.61 -24.64
N LEU A 10 44.48 16.68 -23.69
CA LEU A 10 43.34 15.89 -23.23
C LEU A 10 42.46 16.77 -22.33
N GLN A 11 41.35 17.30 -22.86
CA GLN A 11 40.34 17.98 -22.05
C GLN A 11 39.65 16.97 -21.14
N LEU A 12 39.89 17.13 -19.83
CA LEU A 12 39.20 16.38 -18.78
C LEU A 12 37.74 16.84 -18.74
N ILE A 13 36.84 16.08 -19.37
CA ILE A 13 35.40 16.26 -19.18
C ILE A 13 35.09 15.78 -17.76
N MET A 14 34.92 16.71 -16.82
CA MET A 14 34.30 16.41 -15.53
C MET A 14 32.86 15.97 -15.77
N VAL A 15 32.63 14.66 -15.81
CA VAL A 15 31.29 14.09 -15.65
C VAL A 15 30.93 14.26 -14.18
N VAL A 16 30.31 15.39 -13.83
CA VAL A 16 29.63 15.53 -12.55
C VAL A 16 28.52 14.49 -12.54
N PRO A 17 28.51 13.52 -11.62
CA PRO A 17 27.41 12.58 -11.53
C PRO A 17 26.16 13.39 -11.17
N LEU A 18 25.28 13.59 -12.17
CA LEU A 18 23.95 14.12 -11.93
C LEU A 18 23.25 13.07 -11.06
N VAL A 19 23.12 13.37 -9.77
CA VAL A 19 22.24 12.61 -8.88
C VAL A 19 20.83 12.89 -9.39
N LEU A 20 20.32 12.00 -10.24
CA LEU A 20 18.93 12.04 -10.73
C LEU A 20 18.01 11.79 -9.53
N PHE A 21 17.55 12.87 -8.91
CA PHE A 21 16.45 12.82 -7.96
C PHE A 21 15.20 12.27 -8.67
N ALA A 22 14.49 11.36 -7.99
CA ALA A 22 13.22 10.87 -8.48
C ALA A 22 12.25 12.05 -8.65
N GLN A 23 11.81 12.29 -9.89
CA GLN A 23 10.86 13.34 -10.19
C GLN A 23 9.46 12.96 -9.70
N ILE A 24 8.75 13.94 -9.14
CA ILE A 24 7.35 13.80 -8.76
C ILE A 24 6.52 13.69 -10.03
N GLU A 25 5.99 12.50 -10.25
CA GLU A 25 5.00 12.23 -11.27
C GLU A 25 3.63 12.79 -10.84
N LYS A 26 3.05 13.66 -11.66
CA LYS A 26 1.71 14.23 -11.47
C LYS A 26 0.77 13.76 -12.57
N ARG A 27 -0.51 13.66 -12.22
CA ARG A 27 -1.63 13.45 -13.14
C ARG A 27 -2.67 14.53 -12.89
N SER A 28 -3.29 15.06 -13.94
CA SER A 28 -4.28 16.12 -13.80
C SER A 28 -5.62 15.64 -13.24
N ASP A 29 -5.92 14.35 -13.39
CA ASP A 29 -7.20 13.73 -13.05
C ASP A 29 -7.22 13.03 -11.67
N VAL A 30 -6.05 12.72 -11.11
CA VAL A 30 -5.94 11.97 -9.84
C VAL A 30 -4.61 12.22 -9.13
N GLY A 31 -4.54 11.91 -7.84
CA GLY A 31 -3.29 11.84 -7.11
C GLY A 31 -2.78 13.22 -6.70
N TYR A 32 -1.49 13.31 -6.41
CA TYR A 32 -0.83 14.48 -5.85
C TYR A 32 -0.88 15.71 -6.76
N GLN A 33 -1.38 16.82 -6.23
CA GLN A 33 -1.48 18.12 -6.91
C GLN A 33 -0.64 19.23 -6.23
N GLY A 34 0.27 18.87 -5.32
CA GLY A 34 1.08 19.82 -4.57
C GLY A 34 2.28 20.36 -5.35
N PRO A 35 3.28 20.96 -4.68
CA PRO A 35 4.50 21.47 -5.31
C PRO A 35 5.25 20.44 -6.19
N SER A 36 5.79 20.88 -7.32
CA SER A 36 6.69 20.09 -8.18
C SER A 36 8.03 19.79 -7.51
N THR A 37 8.80 18.87 -8.09
CA THR A 37 10.17 18.60 -7.63
C THR A 37 11.02 19.86 -7.59
N ASN A 38 10.96 20.73 -8.60
CA ASN A 38 11.76 21.95 -8.65
C ASN A 38 11.37 22.94 -7.54
N GLU A 39 10.07 23.09 -7.29
CA GLU A 39 9.56 23.93 -6.19
C GLU A 39 9.98 23.37 -4.83
N ILE A 40 10.01 22.04 -4.66
CA ILE A 40 10.50 21.42 -3.42
C ILE A 40 12.01 21.62 -3.29
N GLN A 41 12.78 21.41 -4.35
CA GLN A 41 14.24 21.55 -4.33
C GLN A 41 14.70 23.00 -4.03
N SER A 42 13.89 24.01 -4.35
CA SER A 42 14.18 25.39 -3.98
C SER A 42 13.94 25.71 -2.50
N LEU A 43 13.23 24.85 -1.76
CA LEU A 43 13.05 25.00 -0.32
C LEU A 43 14.37 24.76 0.44
N PRO A 44 14.56 25.44 1.58
CA PRO A 44 15.76 25.25 2.40
C PRO A 44 15.81 23.83 2.97
N ILE A 45 17.00 23.26 3.02
CA ILE A 45 17.29 22.10 3.87
C ILE A 45 17.27 22.60 5.31
N VAL A 46 16.32 22.09 6.11
CA VAL A 46 16.16 22.52 7.51
C VAL A 46 16.89 21.60 8.48
N ALA A 47 17.18 20.37 8.06
CA ALA A 47 17.91 19.39 8.84
C ALA A 47 18.46 18.28 7.95
N THR A 48 19.60 17.74 8.36
CA THR A 48 20.14 16.44 7.93
C THR A 48 20.18 15.54 9.14
N LEU A 49 19.44 14.43 9.09
CA LEU A 49 19.26 13.52 10.21
C LEU A 49 20.24 12.35 10.07
N HIS A 50 21.01 12.06 11.12
CA HIS A 50 21.85 10.88 11.25
C HIS A 50 21.30 9.98 12.37
N PRO A 51 21.47 8.64 12.28
CA PRO A 51 21.02 7.74 13.34
C PRO A 51 21.82 8.02 14.61
N SER A 52 21.13 8.13 15.74
CA SER A 52 21.79 8.34 17.04
C SER A 52 22.14 7.03 17.76
N GLY A 53 21.58 5.90 17.30
CA GLY A 53 21.62 4.63 18.02
C GLY A 53 20.64 4.54 19.20
N HIS A 54 19.89 5.62 19.48
CA HIS A 54 18.96 5.69 20.61
C HIS A 54 17.56 6.16 20.17
N ALA A 55 16.55 5.32 20.36
CA ALA A 55 15.18 5.57 19.87
C ALA A 55 14.60 6.93 20.32
N ASN A 56 14.77 7.31 21.60
CA ASN A 56 14.29 8.60 22.11
C ASN A 56 14.92 9.80 21.39
N THR A 57 16.21 9.71 21.09
CA THR A 57 16.97 10.76 20.42
C THR A 57 16.58 10.85 18.95
N ASP A 58 16.45 9.71 18.24
CA ASP A 58 15.97 9.67 16.86
C ASP A 58 14.57 10.29 16.75
N ILE A 59 13.63 9.86 17.60
CA ILE A 59 12.25 10.40 17.62
C ILE A 59 12.26 11.91 17.82
N LYS A 60 13.04 12.40 18.81
CA LYS A 60 13.17 13.83 19.09
C LYS A 60 13.76 14.60 17.90
N ASN A 61 14.80 14.06 17.26
CA ASN A 61 15.45 14.67 16.12
C ASN A 61 14.51 14.80 14.92
N PHE A 62 13.77 13.73 14.59
CA PHE A 62 12.76 13.76 13.54
C PHE A 62 11.68 14.81 13.82
N GLN A 63 11.09 14.79 15.02
CA GLN A 63 10.00 15.71 15.34
C GLN A 63 10.48 17.17 15.38
N ASN A 64 11.70 17.45 15.83
CA ASN A 64 12.29 18.78 15.83
C ASN A 64 12.56 19.31 14.41
N ALA A 65 13.06 18.46 13.52
CA ALA A 65 13.26 18.81 12.12
C ALA A 65 11.93 19.16 11.44
N ILE A 66 10.90 18.33 11.65
CA ILE A 66 9.52 18.56 11.15
C ILE A 66 8.97 19.88 11.67
N ASN A 67 9.08 20.13 12.98
CA ASN A 67 8.60 21.38 13.60
C ASN A 67 9.35 22.60 13.06
N THR A 68 10.63 22.44 12.70
CA THR A 68 11.44 23.52 12.13
C THR A 68 11.05 23.83 10.69
N ALA A 69 10.84 22.80 9.85
CA ALA A 69 10.28 22.97 8.50
C ALA A 69 8.92 23.69 8.55
N ALA A 70 8.00 23.21 9.40
CA ALA A 70 6.68 23.80 9.53
C ALA A 70 6.72 25.28 9.97
N ARG A 71 7.57 25.63 10.95
CA ARG A 71 7.76 27.04 11.38
C ARG A 71 8.32 27.94 10.27
N LYS A 72 9.15 27.38 9.39
CA LYS A 72 9.69 28.08 8.22
C LYS A 72 8.73 28.11 7.03
N LYS A 73 7.47 27.67 7.21
CA LYS A 73 6.45 27.53 6.17
C LYS A 73 6.84 26.57 5.04
N GLY A 74 7.80 25.68 5.30
CA GLY A 74 8.30 24.73 4.33
C GLY A 74 9.74 24.34 4.61
N GLY A 75 10.11 23.12 4.26
CA GLY A 75 11.50 22.70 4.35
C GLY A 75 11.75 21.27 3.93
N ARG A 76 12.98 21.04 3.50
CA ARG A 76 13.48 19.70 3.17
C ARG A 76 14.22 19.11 4.36
N ILE A 77 13.99 17.83 4.60
CA ILE A 77 14.67 17.04 5.63
C ILE A 77 15.37 15.89 4.93
N ILE A 78 16.70 15.88 5.02
CA ILE A 78 17.53 14.80 4.48
C ILE A 78 17.68 13.74 5.57
N VAL A 79 17.42 12.48 5.25
CA VAL A 79 17.65 11.35 6.17
C VAL A 79 18.82 10.54 5.65
N GLU A 80 19.94 10.61 6.36
CA GLU A 80 21.16 9.92 5.98
C GLU A 80 21.09 8.42 6.27
N LYS A 81 21.94 7.65 5.58
CA LYS A 81 21.99 6.20 5.72
C LYS A 81 22.15 5.79 7.20
N GLY A 82 21.36 4.81 7.62
CA GLY A 82 21.45 4.26 8.97
C GLY A 82 20.16 3.62 9.46
N ASN A 83 20.22 3.06 10.67
CA ASN A 83 19.10 2.43 11.34
C ASN A 83 18.47 3.40 12.34
N TYR A 84 17.19 3.72 12.15
CA TYR A 84 16.42 4.61 13.01
C TYR A 84 15.32 3.83 13.71
N GLN A 85 15.19 4.03 15.02
CA GLN A 85 14.07 3.50 15.79
C GLN A 85 13.06 4.61 16.06
N LEU A 86 11.88 4.49 15.47
CA LEU A 86 10.89 5.55 15.45
C LEU A 86 9.54 5.07 15.94
N LYS A 87 8.77 6.03 16.47
CA LYS A 87 7.38 5.84 16.85
C LYS A 87 6.66 7.18 16.90
N ASP A 88 5.43 7.19 16.39
CA ASP A 88 4.46 8.27 16.46
C ASP A 88 4.99 9.61 15.93
N ILE A 89 5.82 9.60 14.88
CA ILE A 89 6.32 10.82 14.25
C ILE A 89 5.16 11.52 13.53
N GLN A 90 4.80 12.73 13.98
CA GLN A 90 3.68 13.49 13.44
C GLN A 90 4.17 14.44 12.33
N LEU A 91 3.80 14.14 11.09
CA LEU A 91 4.11 14.99 9.94
C LEU A 91 3.24 16.26 9.93
N LYS A 92 3.82 17.35 9.43
CA LYS A 92 3.20 18.68 9.31
C LYS A 92 3.21 19.17 7.86
N SER A 93 2.46 20.23 7.60
CA SER A 93 2.36 20.80 6.25
C SER A 93 3.70 21.29 5.71
N ASN A 94 3.89 21.18 4.40
CA ASN A 94 5.06 21.65 3.65
C ASN A 94 6.38 20.98 4.11
N VAL A 95 6.30 19.73 4.56
CA VAL A 95 7.46 18.92 4.96
C VAL A 95 7.80 17.92 3.87
N HIS A 96 9.06 17.95 3.44
CA HIS A 96 9.54 17.15 2.32
C HIS A 96 10.75 16.31 2.75
N PHE A 97 10.55 14.99 2.87
CA PHE A 97 11.62 14.05 3.19
C PHE A 97 12.33 13.56 1.93
N GLU A 98 13.66 13.61 1.98
CA GLU A 98 14.56 12.93 1.05
C GLU A 98 15.35 11.88 1.83
N CYS A 99 15.00 10.61 1.65
CA CYS A 99 15.61 9.51 2.38
C CYS A 99 16.71 8.86 1.53
N LYS A 100 17.96 8.96 2.00
CA LYS A 100 19.10 8.40 1.29
C LYS A 100 19.00 6.88 1.17
N LYS A 101 19.72 6.33 0.17
CA LYS A 101 19.87 4.89 0.00
C LYS A 101 20.41 4.23 1.28
N GLY A 102 19.85 3.08 1.66
CA GLY A 102 20.25 2.30 2.82
C GLY A 102 19.72 2.81 4.17
N VAL A 103 18.79 3.77 4.19
CA VAL A 103 18.03 4.10 5.40
C VAL A 103 17.14 2.94 5.81
N VAL A 104 17.14 2.59 7.10
CA VAL A 104 16.25 1.59 7.69
C VAL A 104 15.45 2.21 8.82
N PHE A 105 14.12 2.18 8.70
CA PHE A 105 13.19 2.58 9.74
C PHE A 105 12.64 1.35 10.46
N MET A 106 12.72 1.35 11.77
CA MET A 106 12.22 0.28 12.62
C MET A 106 11.22 0.84 13.64
N PRO A 107 10.22 0.04 14.04
CA PRO A 107 9.44 0.37 15.23
C PRO A 107 10.37 0.52 16.44
N ARG A 108 9.91 1.26 17.44
CA ARG A 108 10.62 1.41 18.71
C ARG A 108 10.70 0.06 19.43
N LEU A 109 11.91 -0.39 19.76
CA LEU A 109 12.17 -1.77 20.22
C LEU A 109 12.12 -1.96 21.74
N ASP A 110 12.28 -0.89 22.53
CA ASP A 110 12.31 -0.90 24.00
C ASP A 110 10.91 -0.84 24.66
N LEU A 111 9.85 -1.18 23.91
CA LEU A 111 8.50 -1.24 24.48
C LEU A 111 8.24 -2.62 25.08
N GLU A 112 8.03 -2.68 26.39
CA GLU A 112 7.75 -3.91 27.16
C GLU A 112 6.49 -4.68 26.72
N ASN A 113 5.69 -4.15 25.78
CA ASN A 113 4.44 -4.76 25.34
C ASN A 113 4.26 -4.68 23.82
N ASN A 114 4.57 -5.79 23.14
CA ASN A 114 4.44 -5.98 21.70
C ASN A 114 2.98 -6.00 21.17
N THR A 115 1.96 -5.92 22.05
CA THR A 115 0.54 -5.94 21.66
C THR A 115 -0.02 -4.57 21.29
N LYS A 116 0.66 -3.48 21.66
CA LYS A 116 0.27 -2.11 21.30
C LYS A 116 0.59 -1.86 19.82
N VAL A 117 -0.23 -1.04 19.17
CA VAL A 117 0.00 -0.64 17.78
C VAL A 117 1.22 0.29 17.73
N GLN A 118 2.21 -0.10 16.93
CA GLN A 118 3.40 0.69 16.64
C GLN A 118 3.20 1.42 15.31
N LEU A 119 3.00 2.73 15.37
CA LEU A 119 2.87 3.58 14.19
C LEU A 119 4.20 4.33 14.03
N ILE A 120 4.84 4.25 12.87
CA ILE A 120 6.12 4.97 12.67
C ILE A 120 5.84 6.43 12.32
N PHE A 121 5.13 6.67 11.20
CA PHE A 121 4.70 8.00 10.77
C PHE A 121 3.18 8.14 10.81
N ALA A 122 2.71 9.29 11.29
CA ALA A 122 1.32 9.70 11.25
C ALA A 122 1.17 11.01 10.48
N ILE A 123 0.21 11.05 9.55
CA ILE A 123 -0.05 12.19 8.68
C ILE A 123 -1.52 12.55 8.80
N GLY A 124 -1.87 13.63 9.49
CA GLY A 124 -3.25 14.11 9.56
C GLY A 124 -4.25 13.22 10.31
N ARG A 125 -3.84 12.02 10.78
CA ARG A 125 -4.73 11.08 11.50
C ARG A 125 -5.09 11.58 12.90
N PHE A 126 -4.11 12.16 13.60
CA PHE A 126 -4.28 12.66 14.97
C PHE A 126 -4.12 14.18 15.08
N ALA A 127 -3.86 14.87 13.96
CA ALA A 127 -3.74 16.32 13.91
C ALA A 127 -5.10 17.01 14.06
N ASN A 128 -5.10 18.19 14.67
CA ASN A 128 -6.28 19.06 14.74
C ASN A 128 -6.32 20.03 13.55
N GLU A 129 -5.14 20.38 13.05
CA GLU A 129 -4.89 21.22 11.88
C GLU A 129 -5.03 20.45 10.56
N ASN A 130 -5.27 21.19 9.47
CA ASN A 130 -5.23 20.64 8.13
C ASN A 130 -3.76 20.47 7.72
N ILE A 131 -3.40 19.25 7.29
CA ILE A 131 -2.06 18.95 6.78
C ILE A 131 -2.08 19.07 5.26
N GLU A 132 -1.07 19.69 4.67
CA GLU A 132 -0.97 19.83 3.22
C GLU A 132 0.45 19.75 2.69
N ASN A 133 0.61 19.34 1.42
CA ASN A 133 1.86 19.37 0.68
C ASN A 133 2.99 18.61 1.39
N VAL A 134 2.80 17.31 1.59
CA VAL A 134 3.78 16.45 2.25
C VAL A 134 4.38 15.49 1.23
N THR A 135 5.70 15.37 1.23
CA THR A 135 6.38 14.36 0.39
C THR A 135 7.32 13.49 1.22
N PHE A 136 7.37 12.21 0.88
CA PHE A 136 8.33 11.24 1.38
C PHE A 136 8.90 10.48 0.19
N ILE A 137 10.17 10.75 -0.15
CA ILE A 137 10.81 10.19 -1.34
C ILE A 137 12.10 9.48 -0.92
N GLY A 138 12.19 8.19 -1.24
CA GLY A 138 13.42 7.42 -1.09
C GLY A 138 14.31 7.49 -2.33
N GLU A 139 15.62 7.49 -2.11
CA GLU A 139 16.64 7.40 -3.15
C GLU A 139 17.08 5.95 -3.41
N GLY A 140 17.58 5.69 -4.62
CA GLY A 140 18.14 4.39 -5.01
C GLY A 140 17.13 3.48 -5.71
N ASP A 141 17.61 2.34 -6.19
CA ASP A 141 16.79 1.30 -6.81
C ASP A 141 16.18 0.33 -5.77
N ILE A 142 15.47 -0.68 -6.24
CA ILE A 142 14.81 -1.69 -5.40
C ILE A 142 15.73 -2.38 -4.38
N SER A 143 17.04 -2.47 -4.66
CA SER A 143 18.02 -3.12 -3.78
C SER A 143 18.58 -2.19 -2.71
N GLN A 144 18.61 -0.87 -2.96
CA GLN A 144 19.25 0.12 -2.08
C GLN A 144 18.29 1.14 -1.46
N ARG A 145 17.03 1.19 -1.91
CA ARG A 145 16.05 2.16 -1.41
C ARG A 145 15.78 2.02 0.09
N PRO A 146 15.27 3.08 0.75
CA PRO A 146 14.87 3.01 2.14
C PRO A 146 13.97 1.81 2.44
N ARG A 147 14.10 1.30 3.67
CA ARG A 147 13.37 0.12 4.12
C ARG A 147 12.70 0.36 5.45
N PHE A 148 11.45 -0.07 5.58
CA PHE A 148 10.83 -0.34 6.88
C PHE A 148 11.06 -1.79 7.23
N TYR A 149 11.54 -2.07 8.44
CA TYR A 149 11.78 -3.43 8.90
C TYR A 149 10.91 -3.74 10.11
N TYR A 150 10.07 -4.76 9.99
CA TYR A 150 9.20 -5.24 11.06
C TYR A 150 9.66 -6.61 11.52
N ASP A 151 9.85 -6.72 12.83
CA ASP A 151 10.01 -7.99 13.51
C ASP A 151 8.76 -8.22 14.35
N ARG A 152 7.99 -9.27 14.04
CA ARG A 152 6.74 -9.58 14.73
C ARG A 152 6.96 -9.96 16.19
N THR A 153 8.14 -10.47 16.55
CA THR A 153 8.47 -10.78 17.96
C THR A 153 8.54 -9.50 18.79
N ILE A 154 8.94 -8.39 18.17
CA ILE A 154 9.07 -7.07 18.79
C ILE A 154 7.80 -6.23 18.64
N ALA A 155 7.17 -6.25 17.47
CA ALA A 155 6.01 -5.45 17.15
C ALA A 155 4.99 -6.27 16.34
N LYS A 156 4.07 -6.95 17.04
CA LYS A 156 3.02 -7.73 16.36
C LYS A 156 2.12 -6.85 15.49
N LYS A 157 1.90 -5.60 15.88
CA LYS A 157 1.02 -4.63 15.20
C LYS A 157 1.82 -3.43 14.75
N CYS A 158 2.16 -3.31 13.47
CA CYS A 158 3.00 -2.22 12.97
C CYS A 158 2.42 -1.57 11.70
N ARG A 159 2.68 -0.26 11.53
CA ARG A 159 2.44 0.47 10.28
C ARG A 159 3.55 1.48 10.03
N ALA A 160 4.00 1.57 8.78
CA ALA A 160 4.91 2.62 8.34
C ALA A 160 4.18 3.97 8.35
N PHE A 161 2.98 4.01 7.76
CA PHE A 161 2.19 5.23 7.66
C PHE A 161 0.74 5.01 8.08
N THR A 162 0.26 5.85 9.00
CA THR A 162 -1.17 6.07 9.21
C THR A 162 -1.56 7.45 8.69
N VAL A 163 -2.46 7.47 7.71
CA VAL A 163 -2.88 8.68 7.01
C VAL A 163 -4.32 8.98 7.37
N GLY A 164 -4.57 10.24 7.71
CA GLY A 164 -5.86 10.85 7.99
C GLY A 164 -6.12 12.04 7.06
N LYS A 165 -6.60 13.15 7.62
CA LYS A 165 -6.85 14.38 6.85
C LYS A 165 -5.56 15.04 6.39
N VAL A 166 -5.24 14.89 5.11
CA VAL A 166 -4.13 15.56 4.42
C VAL A 166 -4.53 15.86 2.97
N THR A 167 -4.09 17.00 2.45
CA THR A 167 -4.24 17.35 1.02
C THR A 167 -2.87 17.36 0.35
N ASN A 168 -2.73 16.73 -0.81
CA ASN A 168 -1.46 16.64 -1.54
C ASN A 168 -0.40 15.87 -0.72
N LEU A 169 -0.53 14.55 -0.71
CA LEU A 169 0.47 13.63 -0.14
C LEU A 169 1.16 12.82 -1.24
N TYR A 170 2.48 12.82 -1.26
CA TYR A 170 3.29 12.03 -2.18
C TYR A 170 4.22 11.09 -1.42
N ILE A 171 4.07 9.79 -1.63
CA ILE A 171 4.92 8.76 -1.00
C ILE A 171 5.53 7.90 -2.10
N GLN A 172 6.86 7.84 -2.14
CA GLN A 172 7.58 7.14 -3.20
C GLN A 172 8.82 6.38 -2.72
N ASN A 173 9.04 5.24 -3.36
CA ASN A 173 10.31 4.50 -3.42
C ASN A 173 10.86 4.03 -2.07
N PHE A 174 10.16 3.09 -1.44
CA PHE A 174 10.70 2.32 -0.32
C PHE A 174 10.22 0.88 -0.33
N SER A 175 10.86 0.04 0.48
CA SER A 175 10.44 -1.34 0.74
C SER A 175 10.00 -1.55 2.18
N VAL A 176 9.21 -2.58 2.42
CA VAL A 176 8.86 -3.06 3.76
C VAL A 176 9.25 -4.53 3.84
N THR A 177 10.12 -4.87 4.78
CA THR A 177 10.38 -6.25 5.17
C THR A 177 9.51 -6.53 6.38
N ASP A 178 8.47 -7.33 6.18
CA ASP A 178 7.50 -7.70 7.21
C ASP A 178 7.80 -9.11 7.75
N ASP A 179 7.25 -9.40 8.92
CA ASP A 179 7.24 -10.74 9.49
C ASP A 179 5.80 -11.21 9.76
N GLN A 180 4.94 -11.02 8.76
CA GLN A 180 3.50 -11.27 8.85
C GLN A 180 2.89 -10.54 10.05
N THR A 181 3.25 -9.27 10.24
CA THR A 181 2.65 -8.44 11.27
C THR A 181 1.17 -8.16 10.95
N VAL A 182 0.45 -7.74 11.98
CA VAL A 182 -0.92 -7.28 11.89
C VAL A 182 -0.89 -5.85 11.38
N PHE A 183 -1.66 -5.60 10.33
CA PHE A 183 -1.86 -4.34 9.59
C PHE A 183 -1.10 -4.20 8.28
N SER A 184 -1.73 -3.50 7.33
CA SER A 184 -1.04 -3.06 6.12
C SER A 184 -0.03 -1.95 6.43
N ALA A 185 1.09 -1.92 5.72
CA ALA A 185 2.15 -0.94 5.97
C ALA A 185 1.66 0.53 5.86
N ILE A 186 0.74 0.80 4.94
CA ILE A 186 0.07 2.10 4.78
C ILE A 186 -1.43 1.92 4.98
N SER A 187 -2.04 2.80 5.78
CA SER A 187 -3.50 2.95 5.81
C SER A 187 -3.95 4.37 5.52
N LEU A 188 -4.92 4.51 4.62
CA LEU A 188 -5.69 5.72 4.40
C LEU A 188 -7.00 5.63 5.16
N ASN A 189 -7.21 6.53 6.12
CA ASN A 189 -8.41 6.61 6.95
C ASN A 189 -8.85 8.07 7.07
N MET A 190 -9.97 8.33 7.73
CA MET A 190 -10.33 9.70 8.12
C MET A 190 -9.37 10.21 9.20
N ARG A 191 -9.46 11.48 9.59
CA ARG A 191 -8.99 11.94 10.91
C ARG A 191 -9.67 11.12 12.02
N LYS A 192 -8.99 10.88 13.15
CA LYS A 192 -9.49 10.04 14.27
C LYS A 192 -10.86 10.45 14.80
N LYS A 193 -11.11 11.75 14.89
CA LYS A 193 -12.39 12.33 15.31
C LYS A 193 -13.18 12.92 14.13
N GLY A 194 -12.78 12.59 12.90
CA GLY A 194 -13.45 13.07 11.70
C GLY A 194 -14.78 12.36 11.52
N THR A 195 -15.76 13.07 10.98
CA THR A 195 -17.12 12.58 10.77
C THR A 195 -17.64 12.84 9.37
N SER A 196 -16.83 13.45 8.49
CA SER A 196 -17.27 13.89 7.17
C SER A 196 -16.27 13.55 6.07
N LYS A 197 -16.70 13.65 4.81
CA LYS A 197 -15.81 13.54 3.64
C LYS A 197 -14.64 14.53 3.69
N ASN A 198 -14.77 15.67 4.37
CA ASN A 198 -13.67 16.64 4.53
C ASN A 198 -12.55 16.15 5.45
N ASP A 199 -12.75 15.06 6.20
CA ASP A 199 -11.75 14.49 7.09
C ASP A 199 -10.91 13.38 6.45
N ARG A 200 -11.15 13.09 5.17
CA ARG A 200 -10.41 12.08 4.40
C ARG A 200 -9.13 12.65 3.78
N PRO A 201 -8.13 11.82 3.48
CA PRO A 201 -7.00 12.23 2.67
C PRO A 201 -7.45 12.54 1.24
N LYS A 202 -6.90 13.60 0.65
CA LYS A 202 -7.23 14.07 -0.70
C LYS A 202 -5.96 14.28 -1.52
N ASN A 203 -6.01 13.93 -2.80
CA ASN A 203 -4.91 14.11 -3.75
C ASN A 203 -3.65 13.36 -3.27
N VAL A 204 -3.74 12.03 -3.21
CA VAL A 204 -2.68 11.17 -2.68
C VAL A 204 -2.06 10.33 -3.77
N THR A 205 -0.73 10.34 -3.89
CA THR A 205 0.01 9.39 -4.72
C THR A 205 0.90 8.52 -3.85
N ILE A 206 0.78 7.21 -4.02
CA ILE A 206 1.66 6.20 -3.42
C ILE A 206 2.23 5.37 -4.56
N LYS A 207 3.55 5.42 -4.78
CA LYS A 207 4.15 4.70 -5.92
C LYS A 207 5.55 4.15 -5.72
N ASP A 208 5.86 3.09 -6.46
CA ASP A 208 7.15 2.41 -6.44
C ASP A 208 7.45 1.79 -5.06
N LEU A 209 6.50 1.07 -4.46
CA LEU A 209 6.67 0.46 -3.13
C LEU A 209 6.61 -1.07 -3.20
N SER A 210 7.28 -1.73 -2.26
CA SER A 210 7.13 -3.18 -2.06
C SER A 210 6.96 -3.54 -0.59
N ILE A 211 6.22 -4.62 -0.32
CA ILE A 211 6.24 -5.33 0.97
C ILE A 211 6.56 -6.81 0.75
N TYR A 212 7.34 -7.37 1.66
CA TYR A 212 7.74 -8.78 1.65
C TYR A 212 7.23 -9.49 2.90
N ASN A 213 6.72 -10.71 2.72
CA ASN A 213 6.25 -11.58 3.80
C ASN A 213 5.10 -10.94 4.62
N ALA A 214 4.14 -10.33 3.92
CA ALA A 214 2.95 -9.76 4.54
C ALA A 214 1.94 -10.85 4.94
N SER A 215 1.25 -10.64 6.05
CA SER A 215 0.14 -11.52 6.47
C SER A 215 -1.04 -11.40 5.48
N TYR A 216 -1.72 -12.52 5.25
CA TYR A 216 -2.83 -12.70 4.31
C TYR A 216 -3.95 -11.65 4.45
N GLY A 217 -4.30 -11.29 5.69
CA GLY A 217 -5.37 -10.32 5.96
C GLY A 217 -4.96 -8.86 5.75
N TYR A 218 -3.69 -8.61 5.45
CA TYR A 218 -3.06 -7.29 5.41
C TYR A 218 -2.29 -7.09 4.10
N GLY A 219 -1.14 -6.41 4.09
CA GLY A 219 -0.36 -6.16 2.88
C GLY A 219 0.22 -4.75 2.80
N LEU A 220 0.29 -4.17 1.60
CA LEU A 220 1.00 -2.91 1.39
C LEU A 220 0.13 -1.68 1.70
N VAL A 221 -0.93 -1.46 0.92
CA VAL A 221 -1.83 -0.30 1.08
C VAL A 221 -3.24 -0.76 1.43
N GLN A 222 -3.81 -0.18 2.49
CA GLN A 222 -5.24 -0.28 2.80
C GLN A 222 -5.92 1.09 2.66
N GLY A 223 -6.79 1.23 1.66
CA GLY A 223 -7.68 2.38 1.50
C GLY A 223 -9.01 2.13 2.21
N ASN A 224 -9.22 2.78 3.36
CA ASN A 224 -10.55 2.79 3.98
C ASN A 224 -11.36 4.02 3.54
N THR A 225 -10.70 5.17 3.38
CA THR A 225 -11.34 6.42 2.94
C THR A 225 -10.35 7.27 2.15
N GLY A 226 -10.84 8.14 1.26
CA GLY A 226 -10.02 9.14 0.59
C GLY A 226 -10.65 9.70 -0.67
N GLU A 227 -9.98 10.67 -1.30
CA GLU A 227 -10.38 11.29 -2.57
C GLU A 227 -9.17 11.45 -3.49
N ASN A 228 -9.33 11.19 -4.78
CA ASN A 228 -8.28 11.37 -5.79
C ASN A 228 -6.99 10.64 -5.40
N ILE A 229 -7.08 9.32 -5.28
CA ILE A 229 -5.96 8.47 -4.84
C ILE A 229 -5.37 7.75 -6.06
N TRP A 230 -4.06 7.87 -6.23
CA TRP A 230 -3.31 7.14 -7.24
C TRP A 230 -2.33 6.17 -6.60
N LEU A 231 -2.54 4.88 -6.84
CA LEU A 231 -1.68 3.78 -6.40
C LEU A 231 -0.99 3.21 -7.64
N LYS A 232 0.34 3.31 -7.73
CA LYS A 232 1.07 2.92 -8.95
C LYS A 232 2.34 2.12 -8.66
N ASN A 233 2.63 1.11 -9.47
CA ASN A 233 3.89 0.35 -9.38
C ASN A 233 4.13 -0.19 -7.96
N LEU A 234 3.19 -1.02 -7.50
CA LEU A 234 3.17 -1.55 -6.14
C LEU A 234 3.36 -3.06 -6.16
N GLN A 235 4.10 -3.61 -5.20
CA GLN A 235 4.34 -5.05 -5.10
C GLN A 235 4.13 -5.59 -3.69
N SER A 236 3.51 -6.77 -3.58
CA SER A 236 3.40 -7.51 -2.31
C SER A 236 3.81 -8.97 -2.50
N ILE A 237 4.59 -9.51 -1.57
CA ILE A 237 4.73 -10.96 -1.35
C ILE A 237 3.93 -11.31 -0.09
N GLY A 238 2.89 -12.13 -0.24
CA GLY A 238 1.86 -12.32 0.79
C GLY A 238 0.83 -11.18 0.81
N GLY A 239 -0.23 -11.35 1.60
CA GLY A 239 -1.27 -10.32 1.80
C GLY A 239 -1.97 -9.83 0.53
N VAL A 240 -2.33 -8.54 0.51
CA VAL A 240 -2.93 -7.82 -0.61
C VAL A 240 -2.09 -6.59 -0.96
N THR A 241 -1.80 -6.37 -2.24
CA THR A 241 -1.01 -5.20 -2.66
C THR A 241 -1.80 -3.89 -2.50
N ALA A 242 -2.99 -3.80 -3.09
CA ALA A 242 -3.90 -2.67 -2.93
C ALA A 242 -5.27 -3.14 -2.40
N ARG A 243 -5.54 -2.86 -1.13
CA ARG A 243 -6.78 -3.26 -0.45
C ARG A 243 -7.69 -2.06 -0.25
N ILE A 244 -8.69 -1.91 -1.11
CA ILE A 244 -9.78 -0.95 -0.95
C ILE A 244 -10.88 -1.63 -0.14
N GLU A 245 -10.82 -1.44 1.18
CA GLU A 245 -11.77 -2.04 2.12
C GLU A 245 -12.22 -1.01 3.14
N THR A 246 -13.44 -0.52 2.97
CA THR A 246 -13.96 0.70 3.59
C THR A 246 -14.62 0.44 4.93
N HIS A 247 -13.80 -0.01 5.90
CA HIS A 247 -14.28 -0.37 7.22
C HIS A 247 -14.41 0.83 8.16
N THR A 248 -13.46 1.77 8.13
CA THR A 248 -13.35 2.79 9.19
C THR A 248 -14.31 3.96 9.06
N GLY A 249 -14.86 4.22 7.87
CA GLY A 249 -15.77 5.34 7.61
C GLY A 249 -17.26 4.99 7.64
N ARG A 250 -17.59 3.75 7.98
CA ARG A 250 -18.95 3.19 7.98
C ARG A 250 -19.99 4.00 8.77
N GLU A 251 -19.63 4.49 9.96
CA GLU A 251 -20.55 5.24 10.84
C GLU A 251 -21.05 6.55 10.21
N HIS A 252 -20.36 7.03 9.18
CA HIS A 252 -20.63 8.30 8.53
C HIS A 252 -20.83 8.15 7.01
N ASN A 253 -20.89 6.91 6.51
CA ASN A 253 -20.89 6.60 5.08
C ASN A 253 -19.80 7.37 4.30
N VAL A 254 -18.58 7.37 4.84
CA VAL A 254 -17.42 8.01 4.21
C VAL A 254 -16.51 6.94 3.64
N GLY A 255 -16.49 6.81 2.32
CA GLY A 255 -15.67 5.85 1.59
C GLY A 255 -14.49 6.46 0.84
N VAL A 256 -14.07 5.75 -0.19
CA VAL A 256 -13.13 6.25 -1.19
C VAL A 256 -13.87 6.88 -2.37
N ASP A 257 -13.21 7.76 -3.10
CA ASP A 257 -13.74 8.40 -4.30
C ASP A 257 -12.60 8.74 -5.26
N ASN A 258 -12.81 8.50 -6.55
CA ASN A 258 -11.81 8.63 -7.61
C ASN A 258 -10.46 7.97 -7.24
N VAL A 259 -10.43 6.63 -7.22
CA VAL A 259 -9.22 5.85 -6.99
C VAL A 259 -8.74 5.22 -8.29
N ILE A 260 -7.47 5.43 -8.62
CA ILE A 260 -6.80 4.79 -9.77
C ILE A 260 -5.69 3.88 -9.25
N ILE A 261 -5.74 2.61 -9.63
CA ILE A 261 -4.77 1.57 -9.26
C ILE A 261 -4.13 1.02 -10.53
N GLU A 262 -2.83 1.22 -10.68
CA GLU A 262 -2.07 0.87 -11.89
C GLU A 262 -0.81 0.09 -11.57
N ASP A 263 -0.47 -0.90 -12.40
CA ASP A 263 0.80 -1.62 -12.32
C ASP A 263 1.04 -2.24 -10.94
N VAL A 264 0.12 -3.09 -10.49
CA VAL A 264 0.18 -3.70 -9.16
C VAL A 264 0.41 -5.21 -9.26
N VAL A 265 1.35 -5.70 -8.46
CA VAL A 265 1.76 -7.10 -8.46
C VAL A 265 1.55 -7.71 -7.09
N CYS A 266 0.95 -8.90 -7.01
CA CYS A 266 0.96 -9.74 -5.82
C CYS A 266 1.61 -11.09 -6.13
N THR A 267 2.35 -11.64 -5.18
CA THR A 267 2.95 -12.97 -5.26
C THR A 267 2.65 -13.75 -3.99
N GLN A 268 2.17 -15.00 -4.12
CA GLN A 268 1.91 -15.89 -2.97
C GLN A 268 1.03 -15.25 -1.88
N GLY A 269 0.05 -14.43 -2.30
CA GLY A 269 -0.84 -13.71 -1.41
C GLY A 269 -2.30 -13.96 -1.72
N LYS A 270 -3.14 -13.09 -1.19
CA LYS A 270 -4.58 -13.09 -1.41
C LYS A 270 -4.93 -12.52 -2.78
N ALA A 271 -4.53 -11.28 -3.08
CA ALA A 271 -4.84 -10.64 -4.35
C ALA A 271 -3.91 -9.47 -4.66
N ALA A 272 -3.77 -9.13 -5.95
CA ALA A 272 -3.14 -7.86 -6.34
C ALA A 272 -4.02 -6.68 -5.92
N VAL A 273 -5.33 -6.78 -6.16
CA VAL A 273 -6.31 -5.79 -5.71
C VAL A 273 -7.47 -6.48 -5.02
N SER A 274 -7.94 -5.90 -3.91
CA SER A 274 -9.22 -6.27 -3.33
C SER A 274 -10.12 -5.07 -3.10
N MET A 275 -11.39 -5.19 -3.47
CA MET A 275 -12.45 -4.20 -3.35
C MET A 275 -13.58 -4.77 -2.49
N GLN A 276 -13.82 -4.19 -1.32
CA GLN A 276 -14.82 -4.65 -0.35
C GLN A 276 -15.50 -3.45 0.32
N PRO A 277 -16.74 -3.11 -0.06
CA PRO A 277 -17.37 -1.86 0.35
C PRO A 277 -18.00 -1.92 1.77
N HIS A 278 -18.23 -3.12 2.31
CA HIS A 278 -18.97 -3.32 3.58
C HIS A 278 -20.35 -2.65 3.53
N VAL A 279 -20.56 -1.58 4.30
CA VAL A 279 -21.81 -0.80 4.38
C VAL A 279 -21.60 0.65 3.90
N VAL A 280 -20.54 0.88 3.11
CA VAL A 280 -20.14 2.21 2.65
C VAL A 280 -20.37 2.33 1.15
N GLU A 281 -21.01 3.41 0.75
CA GLU A 281 -21.13 3.83 -0.64
C GLU A 281 -19.84 4.50 -1.08
N ASN A 282 -19.13 3.85 -1.99
CA ASN A 282 -17.88 4.34 -2.53
C ASN A 282 -18.10 4.98 -3.90
N GLY A 283 -17.24 5.95 -4.23
CA GLY A 283 -17.13 6.47 -5.58
C GLY A 283 -16.39 5.49 -6.51
N VAL A 284 -15.90 6.04 -7.62
CA VAL A 284 -15.27 5.25 -8.69
C VAL A 284 -13.91 4.70 -8.27
N VAL A 285 -13.69 3.42 -8.55
CA VAL A 285 -12.37 2.76 -8.44
C VAL A 285 -12.02 2.12 -9.78
N THR A 286 -10.86 2.47 -10.32
CA THR A 286 -10.35 1.88 -11.57
C THR A 286 -9.09 1.07 -11.32
N VAL A 287 -9.00 -0.10 -11.95
CA VAL A 287 -7.87 -1.02 -11.86
C VAL A 287 -7.37 -1.33 -13.26
N ASN A 288 -6.08 -1.14 -13.48
CA ASN A 288 -5.44 -1.41 -14.75
C ASN A 288 -4.06 -2.05 -14.54
N ARG A 289 -3.78 -3.15 -15.25
CA ARG A 289 -2.50 -3.88 -15.16
C ARG A 289 -2.27 -4.42 -13.75
N ALA A 290 -3.19 -5.27 -13.29
CA ALA A 290 -3.02 -6.05 -12.06
C ALA A 290 -2.46 -7.43 -12.40
N LYS A 291 -1.34 -7.80 -11.78
CA LYS A 291 -0.69 -9.10 -11.96
C LYS A 291 -0.68 -9.88 -10.65
N ALA A 292 -1.13 -11.12 -10.68
CA ALA A 292 -1.03 -12.03 -9.55
C ALA A 292 -0.23 -13.27 -9.94
N ILE A 293 0.71 -13.65 -9.08
CA ILE A 293 1.60 -14.78 -9.30
C ILE A 293 1.41 -15.74 -8.14
N ARG A 294 0.76 -16.87 -8.41
CA ARG A 294 0.42 -17.86 -7.39
C ARG A 294 -0.35 -17.21 -6.23
N CYS A 295 -1.39 -16.42 -6.50
CA CYS A 295 -2.24 -15.82 -5.47
C CYS A 295 -3.60 -16.53 -5.40
N GLU A 296 -4.39 -16.31 -4.36
CA GLU A 296 -5.77 -16.78 -4.30
C GLU A 296 -6.58 -16.22 -5.49
N TRP A 297 -6.48 -14.91 -5.72
CA TRP A 297 -7.14 -14.17 -6.80
C TRP A 297 -6.16 -13.22 -7.50
N GLY A 298 -6.47 -12.82 -8.74
CA GLY A 298 -5.87 -11.62 -9.35
C GLY A 298 -6.47 -10.35 -8.75
N VAL A 299 -7.76 -10.16 -9.00
CA VAL A 299 -8.59 -9.09 -8.41
C VAL A 299 -9.76 -9.73 -7.68
N MET A 300 -10.06 -9.26 -6.47
CA MET A 300 -11.19 -9.73 -5.67
C MET A 300 -12.17 -8.59 -5.41
N ILE A 301 -13.40 -8.72 -5.89
CA ILE A 301 -14.49 -7.76 -5.70
C ILE A 301 -15.58 -8.47 -4.91
N LYS A 302 -15.96 -7.91 -3.76
CA LYS A 302 -17.09 -8.42 -2.98
C LYS A 302 -18.23 -7.41 -2.97
N ASP A 303 -19.42 -7.95 -2.83
CA ASP A 303 -20.61 -7.16 -2.52
C ASP A 303 -20.54 -6.53 -1.12
N GLY A 304 -21.41 -5.55 -0.90
CA GLY A 304 -21.69 -5.01 0.42
C GLY A 304 -22.25 -6.06 1.37
N PHE A 305 -21.96 -5.91 2.66
CA PHE A 305 -22.54 -6.78 3.69
C PHE A 305 -22.62 -6.06 5.04
N ILE A 306 -23.68 -6.37 5.79
CA ILE A 306 -23.88 -5.87 7.16
C ILE A 306 -23.19 -6.86 8.12
N SER A 307 -22.08 -6.43 8.72
CA SER A 307 -21.38 -7.24 9.72
C SER A 307 -22.22 -7.42 10.99
N LYS A 308 -22.23 -8.63 11.56
CA LYS A 308 -22.84 -8.92 12.88
C LYS A 308 -22.29 -8.07 14.03
N LYS A 309 -21.14 -7.41 13.83
CA LYS A 309 -20.47 -6.52 14.81
C LYS A 309 -21.00 -5.08 14.76
N LEU A 310 -21.87 -4.74 13.82
CA LEU A 310 -22.46 -3.41 13.73
C LEU A 310 -23.59 -3.25 14.75
N ASP A 311 -23.83 -1.99 15.13
CA ASP A 311 -24.92 -1.62 16.01
C ASP A 311 -26.26 -1.93 15.35
N LYS A 312 -26.99 -2.90 15.90
CA LYS A 312 -28.27 -3.36 15.35
C LYS A 312 -29.40 -2.33 15.49
N SER A 313 -29.22 -1.28 16.29
CA SER A 313 -30.21 -0.21 16.46
C SER A 313 -30.18 0.82 15.32
N LYS A 314 -29.10 0.83 14.53
CA LYS A 314 -28.96 1.71 13.36
C LYS A 314 -29.46 1.02 12.11
N HIS A 315 -30.04 1.81 11.21
CA HIS A 315 -30.28 1.37 9.85
C HIS A 315 -28.96 1.36 9.08
N TRP A 316 -28.63 0.22 8.47
CA TRP A 316 -27.45 0.04 7.64
C TRP A 316 -27.88 -0.42 6.26
N GLU A 317 -27.23 0.13 5.25
CA GLU A 317 -27.40 -0.28 3.87
C GLU A 317 -26.17 -1.04 3.39
N LEU A 318 -26.32 -1.82 2.34
CA LEU A 318 -25.19 -2.51 1.71
C LEU A 318 -24.36 -1.48 0.97
N GLY A 319 -23.05 -1.50 1.22
CA GLY A 319 -22.13 -0.63 0.49
C GLY A 319 -21.91 -1.11 -0.93
N SER A 320 -21.52 -0.20 -1.80
CA SER A 320 -21.17 -0.50 -3.20
C SER A 320 -19.97 0.33 -3.66
N PHE A 321 -19.56 0.12 -4.92
CA PHE A 321 -18.65 0.99 -5.65
C PHE A 321 -19.41 1.59 -6.83
N ALA A 322 -19.35 2.90 -6.99
CA ALA A 322 -20.15 3.61 -7.97
C ALA A 322 -19.92 3.12 -9.42
N LYS A 323 -20.99 3.23 -10.22
CA LYS A 323 -20.97 3.08 -11.67
C LYS A 323 -19.82 3.89 -12.28
N GLY A 324 -19.10 3.27 -13.21
CA GLY A 324 -17.88 3.82 -13.81
C GLY A 324 -16.60 3.26 -13.19
N SER A 325 -16.71 2.52 -12.08
CA SER A 325 -15.65 1.63 -11.62
C SER A 325 -15.33 0.60 -12.71
N SER A 326 -14.04 0.34 -12.95
CA SER A 326 -13.62 -0.52 -14.06
C SER A 326 -12.37 -1.34 -13.76
N ILE A 327 -12.29 -2.54 -14.32
CA ILE A 327 -11.15 -3.45 -14.18
C ILE A 327 -10.73 -3.95 -15.57
N LYS A 328 -9.45 -3.74 -15.89
CA LYS A 328 -8.87 -4.19 -17.16
C LYS A 328 -7.40 -4.61 -17.01
N ASN A 329 -6.92 -5.39 -17.97
CA ASN A 329 -5.57 -5.93 -18.06
C ASN A 329 -5.19 -6.68 -16.78
N VAL A 330 -5.94 -7.74 -16.46
CA VAL A 330 -5.65 -8.60 -15.30
C VAL A 330 -4.90 -9.84 -15.79
N GLU A 331 -3.70 -10.06 -15.26
CA GLU A 331 -2.89 -11.25 -15.53
C GLU A 331 -2.81 -12.10 -14.27
N MET A 332 -3.15 -13.38 -14.41
CA MET A 332 -3.00 -14.37 -13.35
C MET A 332 -2.04 -15.48 -13.80
N ILE A 333 -0.98 -15.70 -13.02
CA ILE A 333 -0.09 -16.86 -13.18
C ILE A 333 -0.42 -17.86 -12.08
N HIS A 334 -0.81 -19.08 -12.48
CA HIS A 334 -1.22 -20.13 -11.58
C HIS A 334 -0.14 -20.53 -10.54
N GLY A 335 -0.57 -20.88 -9.33
CA GLY A 335 0.19 -21.72 -8.42
C GLY A 335 -0.66 -22.79 -7.74
N GLU A 336 -0.13 -24.00 -7.62
CA GLU A 336 -0.77 -25.12 -6.91
C GLU A 336 -0.70 -24.95 -5.38
N ALA A 337 0.15 -24.04 -4.89
CA ALA A 337 0.30 -23.73 -3.46
C ALA A 337 0.47 -22.22 -3.23
N THR A 338 -0.53 -21.63 -2.59
CA THR A 338 -0.57 -20.26 -2.05
C THR A 338 -1.43 -20.20 -0.79
N THR A 339 -1.32 -19.12 -0.04
CA THR A 339 -2.21 -18.82 1.08
C THR A 339 -3.59 -18.40 0.56
N ILE A 340 -4.63 -19.13 0.95
CA ILE A 340 -6.03 -18.84 0.64
C ILE A 340 -6.89 -18.80 1.90
N SER A 341 -8.06 -18.16 1.84
CA SER A 341 -9.02 -18.21 2.95
C SER A 341 -9.72 -19.56 3.00
N ARG A 342 -9.93 -20.10 4.19
CA ARG A 342 -10.83 -21.26 4.39
C ARG A 342 -12.22 -21.02 3.81
N GLN A 343 -12.72 -19.78 3.87
CA GLN A 343 -14.03 -19.43 3.29
C GLN A 343 -14.04 -19.55 1.77
N SER A 344 -12.90 -19.36 1.11
CA SER A 344 -12.83 -19.44 -0.35
C SER A 344 -12.84 -20.87 -0.89
N LYS A 345 -12.80 -21.89 -0.01
CA LYS A 345 -12.91 -23.31 -0.40
C LYS A 345 -14.12 -23.57 -1.29
N VAL A 346 -15.22 -22.86 -1.06
CA VAL A 346 -16.47 -22.98 -1.84
C VAL A 346 -16.30 -22.56 -3.31
N TYR A 347 -15.28 -21.76 -3.63
CA TYR A 347 -15.03 -21.27 -4.99
C TYR A 347 -13.94 -22.04 -5.75
N ILE A 348 -13.25 -22.99 -5.10
CA ILE A 348 -12.18 -23.76 -5.74
C ILE A 348 -12.80 -24.74 -6.76
N PRO A 349 -12.44 -24.71 -8.06
CA PRO A 349 -12.89 -25.72 -9.02
C PRO A 349 -12.55 -27.14 -8.56
N ASP A 350 -13.43 -28.12 -8.79
CA ASP A 350 -13.26 -29.48 -8.28
C ASP A 350 -11.96 -30.15 -8.74
N ALA A 351 -11.53 -29.90 -9.98
CA ALA A 351 -10.25 -30.37 -10.53
C ALA A 351 -9.03 -29.91 -9.70
N LEU A 352 -9.17 -28.81 -8.96
CA LEU A 352 -8.12 -28.18 -8.17
C LEU A 352 -8.22 -28.49 -6.67
N MET A 353 -9.32 -29.10 -6.21
CA MET A 353 -9.55 -29.39 -4.79
C MET A 353 -8.47 -30.27 -4.17
N LYS A 354 -7.82 -31.12 -4.96
CA LYS A 354 -6.68 -31.96 -4.54
C LYS A 354 -5.47 -31.18 -4.01
N PHE A 355 -5.37 -29.88 -4.32
CA PHE A 355 -4.28 -29.02 -3.83
C PHE A 355 -4.62 -28.30 -2.52
N TYR A 356 -5.88 -28.31 -2.09
CA TYR A 356 -6.31 -27.64 -0.88
C TYR A 356 -5.96 -28.48 0.37
N GLN A 357 -5.26 -27.86 1.32
CA GLN A 357 -4.77 -28.53 2.52
C GLN A 357 -5.49 -28.02 3.77
N GLU A 358 -6.53 -28.73 4.24
CA GLU A 358 -7.37 -28.30 5.38
C GLU A 358 -6.59 -28.16 6.69
N ASP A 359 -5.52 -28.94 6.90
CA ASP A 359 -4.77 -28.91 8.17
C ASP A 359 -3.60 -27.92 8.18
N SER A 360 -3.34 -27.26 7.05
CA SER A 360 -2.26 -26.27 6.95
C SER A 360 -2.54 -24.98 7.73
N SER A 361 -1.48 -24.26 8.10
CA SER A 361 -1.55 -22.92 8.70
C SER A 361 -0.38 -22.07 8.19
N PRO A 362 -0.47 -21.56 6.95
CA PRO A 362 0.65 -20.85 6.30
C PRO A 362 0.88 -19.42 6.79
N ASP A 363 0.04 -18.91 7.70
CA ASP A 363 0.10 -17.54 8.21
C ASP A 363 0.28 -17.54 9.73
N LYS A 364 1.19 -16.70 10.23
CA LYS A 364 1.47 -16.51 11.66
C LYS A 364 0.31 -15.87 12.42
N GLU A 365 -0.67 -15.28 11.72
CA GLU A 365 -1.91 -14.79 12.32
C GLU A 365 -2.97 -15.91 12.36
N THR A 366 -2.91 -16.72 13.42
CA THR A 366 -3.76 -17.91 13.63
C THR A 366 -5.27 -17.62 13.56
N GLY A 367 -5.71 -16.40 13.88
CA GLY A 367 -7.11 -16.00 13.86
C GLY A 367 -7.71 -15.75 12.46
N ILE A 368 -6.90 -15.73 11.39
CA ILE A 368 -7.39 -15.45 10.03
C ILE A 368 -7.97 -16.71 9.36
N GLY A 369 -7.53 -17.90 9.79
CA GLY A 369 -8.05 -19.17 9.27
C GLY A 369 -7.64 -19.45 7.82
N CYS A 370 -6.45 -19.02 7.43
CA CYS A 370 -5.90 -19.32 6.10
C CYS A 370 -5.41 -20.76 5.97
N LYS A 371 -5.39 -21.25 4.73
CA LYS A 371 -4.92 -22.57 4.33
C LYS A 371 -3.99 -22.45 3.13
N LEU A 372 -3.17 -23.46 2.90
CA LEU A 372 -2.51 -23.69 1.63
C LEU A 372 -3.52 -24.27 0.65
N GLY A 373 -3.52 -23.74 -0.56
CA GLY A 373 -4.33 -24.24 -1.65
C GLY A 373 -3.92 -23.69 -2.99
N PRO A 374 -4.66 -24.02 -4.06
CA PRO A 374 -4.37 -23.53 -5.39
C PRO A 374 -4.80 -22.07 -5.50
N SER A 375 -4.18 -21.35 -6.43
CA SER A 375 -4.82 -20.18 -7.03
C SER A 375 -6.23 -20.54 -7.52
N ILE A 376 -7.18 -19.62 -7.44
CA ILE A 376 -8.57 -19.89 -7.83
C ILE A 376 -8.85 -19.32 -9.21
N ALA A 377 -8.97 -18.00 -9.35
CA ALA A 377 -9.30 -17.34 -10.62
C ALA A 377 -8.56 -16.01 -10.81
N ALA A 378 -8.57 -15.47 -12.03
CA ALA A 378 -8.04 -14.13 -12.28
C ALA A 378 -8.91 -13.06 -11.62
N ILE A 379 -10.23 -13.21 -11.63
CA ILE A 379 -11.16 -12.33 -10.92
C ILE A 379 -12.18 -13.13 -10.11
N LEU A 380 -12.36 -12.76 -8.84
CA LEU A 380 -13.61 -13.00 -8.13
C LEU A 380 -14.46 -11.74 -8.24
N ASN A 381 -15.67 -11.85 -8.79
CA ASN A 381 -16.63 -10.76 -8.82
C ASN A 381 -17.95 -11.19 -8.18
N LEU A 382 -18.16 -10.81 -6.93
CA LEU A 382 -19.44 -11.01 -6.24
C LEU A 382 -20.28 -9.72 -6.19
N ALA A 383 -19.77 -8.60 -6.70
CA ALA A 383 -20.51 -7.34 -6.68
C ALA A 383 -21.60 -7.34 -7.77
N SER A 384 -22.57 -6.44 -7.61
CA SER A 384 -23.56 -6.13 -8.65
C SER A 384 -22.91 -5.64 -9.95
N ASP A 385 -23.69 -5.54 -11.03
CA ASP A 385 -23.25 -5.15 -12.38
C ASP A 385 -22.72 -3.69 -12.50
N GLU A 386 -22.45 -3.00 -11.40
CA GLU A 386 -21.96 -1.61 -11.38
C GLU A 386 -20.47 -1.47 -11.71
N VAL A 387 -19.68 -2.54 -11.53
CA VAL A 387 -18.24 -2.57 -11.85
C VAL A 387 -18.05 -3.17 -13.24
N ASP A 388 -17.54 -2.37 -14.18
CA ASP A 388 -17.25 -2.82 -15.53
C ASP A 388 -15.97 -3.67 -15.57
N ILE A 389 -16.03 -4.81 -16.24
CA ILE A 389 -14.89 -5.73 -16.37
C ILE A 389 -14.63 -5.98 -17.84
N ASP A 390 -13.48 -5.51 -18.32
CA ASP A 390 -13.03 -5.79 -19.69
C ASP A 390 -12.54 -7.23 -19.80
N LYS A 391 -13.49 -8.14 -20.06
CA LYS A 391 -13.24 -9.59 -20.15
C LYS A 391 -12.17 -9.96 -21.18
N LYS A 392 -12.01 -9.18 -22.25
CA LYS A 392 -11.03 -9.46 -23.33
C LYS A 392 -9.59 -9.23 -22.88
N SER A 393 -9.41 -8.41 -21.84
CA SER A 393 -8.10 -8.05 -21.28
C SER A 393 -7.65 -8.95 -20.12
N ILE A 394 -8.43 -9.98 -19.77
CA ILE A 394 -8.12 -10.90 -18.68
C ILE A 394 -7.39 -12.11 -19.24
N SER A 395 -6.27 -12.45 -18.61
CA SER A 395 -5.50 -13.63 -18.96
C SER A 395 -5.20 -14.48 -17.73
N HIS A 396 -5.12 -15.79 -17.96
CA HIS A 396 -4.68 -16.77 -16.98
C HIS A 396 -3.67 -17.69 -17.66
N THR A 397 -2.54 -17.92 -17.01
CA THR A 397 -1.42 -18.72 -17.54
C THR A 397 -0.83 -19.63 -16.46
N GLY A 398 0.02 -20.56 -16.87
CA GLY A 398 0.65 -21.55 -15.99
C GLY A 398 -0.01 -22.92 -16.11
N LYS A 399 0.52 -23.90 -15.38
CA LYS A 399 0.00 -25.28 -15.37
C LYS A 399 -1.47 -25.28 -14.91
N GLN A 400 -2.35 -26.10 -15.50
CA GLN A 400 -3.79 -26.15 -15.14
C GLN A 400 -4.53 -24.82 -15.29
N SER A 401 -4.07 -23.94 -16.19
CA SER A 401 -4.76 -22.69 -16.51
C SER A 401 -6.10 -22.96 -17.23
N GLU A 402 -6.14 -24.04 -18.00
CA GLU A 402 -7.27 -24.56 -18.77
C GLU A 402 -8.43 -25.08 -17.92
N ASP A 403 -8.17 -25.50 -16.68
CA ASP A 403 -9.16 -26.09 -15.77
C ASP A 403 -9.98 -25.02 -15.02
N ARG A 404 -9.95 -23.76 -15.46
CA ARG A 404 -10.38 -22.61 -14.64
C ARG A 404 -11.31 -21.65 -15.36
N LEU A 405 -12.13 -21.01 -14.54
CA LEU A 405 -12.82 -19.80 -14.90
C LEU A 405 -11.87 -18.60 -14.79
N LEU A 406 -11.88 -17.73 -15.80
CA LEU A 406 -11.21 -16.43 -15.73
C LEU A 406 -11.88 -15.53 -14.67
N ILE A 407 -13.21 -15.62 -14.57
CA ILE A 407 -14.03 -14.86 -13.63
C ILE A 407 -14.95 -15.82 -12.89
N VAL A 408 -14.92 -15.79 -11.56
CA VAL A 408 -15.84 -16.50 -10.67
C VAL A 408 -16.85 -15.51 -10.11
N THR A 409 -18.14 -15.83 -10.22
CA THR A 409 -19.25 -14.98 -9.74
C THR A 409 -20.14 -15.65 -8.69
N GLU A 410 -20.05 -16.97 -8.54
CA GLU A 410 -20.84 -17.74 -7.59
C GLU A 410 -20.04 -18.93 -7.04
N GLU A 411 -20.56 -19.55 -5.97
CA GLU A 411 -19.96 -20.74 -5.37
C GLU A 411 -20.04 -21.95 -6.31
N VAL A 412 -19.06 -22.84 -6.25
CA VAL A 412 -19.10 -24.10 -6.98
C VAL A 412 -20.19 -24.99 -6.37
N LYS A 413 -21.20 -25.33 -7.16
CA LYS A 413 -22.25 -26.26 -6.77
C LYS A 413 -21.68 -27.67 -6.65
N ARG A 414 -21.36 -28.09 -5.43
CA ARG A 414 -20.95 -29.47 -5.14
C ARG A 414 -22.15 -30.27 -4.64
N VAL A 415 -22.49 -31.34 -5.35
CA VAL A 415 -23.45 -32.32 -4.85
C VAL A 415 -22.80 -32.99 -3.64
N ARG A 416 -23.40 -32.84 -2.45
CA ARG A 416 -22.95 -33.62 -1.28
C ARG A 416 -23.20 -35.09 -1.60
N SER A 417 -22.13 -35.86 -1.81
CA SER A 417 -22.21 -37.31 -1.71
C SER A 417 -22.57 -37.61 -0.25
N ASN A 418 -23.77 -38.17 -0.04
CA ASN A 418 -24.24 -38.64 1.27
C ASN A 418 -23.31 -39.70 1.85
#